data_AF-L5M9I6-F1
#
_entry.id   AF-L5M9I6-F1
#
_cell.length_a   1.000
_cell.length_b   1.000
_cell.length_c   1.000
_cell.angle_alpha   90.00
_cell.angle_beta   90.00
_cell.angle_gamma   90.00
#
_symmetry.space_group_name_H-M   'P 1'
#
loop_
_entity.id
_entity.type
_entity.pdbx_description
1 polymer ?
#
loop_
_entity_poly.entity_id
_entity_poly.type
_entity_poly.pdbx_seq_one_letter_code
_entity_poly.pdbx_strand_id
1 'polypeptide(L)'
;MYVPGKLHDVEHVLIDVGTGYYVEKTAEDAKDFFKRKIDFLTKQMEKIQPALQEKHVMKQAVMEMMSQKIQQLTALGATQAAKA
;
A
#
# COMPACT_ATOMS: atom_id res chain seq x y z
N MET A 1 0.13 -32.51 -0.71
CA MET A 1 -0.72 -33.67 -1.02
C MET A 1 -2.15 -33.17 -1.25
N TYR A 2 -2.85 -33.69 -2.27
CA TYR A 2 -4.25 -33.39 -2.57
C TYR A 2 -5.11 -34.64 -2.43
N VAL A 3 -6.39 -34.48 -2.10
CA VAL A 3 -7.35 -35.59 -1.94
C VAL A 3 -8.46 -35.45 -2.98
N PRO A 4 -8.79 -36.50 -3.76
CA PRO A 4 -9.91 -36.45 -4.69
C PRO A 4 -11.25 -36.40 -3.95
N GLY A 5 -12.21 -35.65 -4.47
CA GLY A 5 -13.54 -35.47 -3.89
C GLY A 5 -14.60 -35.18 -4.95
N LYS A 6 -15.87 -35.18 -4.54
CA LYS A 6 -17.01 -34.84 -5.41
C LYS A 6 -17.68 -33.57 -4.91
N LEU A 7 -17.96 -32.65 -5.83
CA LEU A 7 -18.69 -31.42 -5.55
C LEU A 7 -20.19 -31.73 -5.54
N HIS A 8 -20.90 -31.31 -4.48
CA HIS A 8 -22.32 -31.61 -4.29
C HIS A 8 -23.19 -30.36 -4.25
N ASP A 9 -22.76 -29.30 -3.55
CA ASP A 9 -23.47 -28.03 -3.49
C ASP A 9 -22.54 -26.90 -3.98
N VAL A 10 -23.02 -26.14 -4.96
CA VAL A 10 -22.33 -24.98 -5.55
C VAL A 10 -23.03 -23.67 -5.21
N GLU A 11 -24.25 -23.74 -4.68
CA GLU A 11 -25.07 -22.59 -4.35
C GLU A 11 -24.72 -22.05 -2.96
N HIS A 12 -24.24 -22.90 -2.05
CA HIS A 12 -23.84 -22.49 -0.69
C HIS A 12 -22.34 -22.59 -0.47
N VAL A 13 -21.78 -21.52 0.10
CA VAL A 13 -20.36 -21.40 0.41
C VAL A 13 -20.17 -20.86 1.82
N LEU A 14 -19.06 -21.26 2.43
CA LEU A 14 -18.67 -20.78 3.75
C LEU A 14 -17.78 -19.54 3.61
N ILE A 15 -18.12 -18.46 4.32
CA ILE A 15 -17.39 -17.19 4.27
C ILE A 15 -16.84 -16.83 5.66
N ASP A 16 -15.56 -16.44 5.70
CA ASP A 16 -14.96 -15.81 6.88
C ASP A 16 -15.36 -14.33 7.01
N VAL A 17 -16.06 -14.04 8.11
CA VAL A 17 -16.52 -12.69 8.47
C VAL A 17 -15.61 -11.96 9.47
N GLY A 18 -14.54 -12.61 9.93
CA GLY A 18 -13.55 -12.08 10.87
C GLY A 18 -13.63 -12.74 12.25
N THR A 19 -12.61 -12.49 13.08
CA THR A 19 -12.50 -13.02 14.45
C THR A 19 -12.60 -14.55 14.57
N GLY A 20 -12.37 -15.28 13.47
CA GLY A 20 -12.45 -16.74 13.40
C GLY A 20 -13.86 -17.29 13.19
N TYR A 21 -14.85 -16.45 12.86
CA TYR A 21 -16.22 -16.89 12.59
C TYR A 21 -16.48 -17.09 11.11
N TYR A 22 -17.23 -18.15 10.82
CA TYR A 22 -17.63 -18.52 9.48
C TYR A 22 -19.15 -18.53 9.37
N VAL A 23 -19.67 -18.04 8.24
CA VAL A 23 -21.11 -17.99 7.96
C VAL A 23 -21.35 -18.60 6.59
N GLU A 24 -22.33 -19.50 6.51
CA GLU A 24 -22.80 -20.05 5.25
C GLU A 24 -23.68 -19.03 4.52
N LYS A 25 -23.39 -18.84 3.23
CA LYS A 25 -24.05 -17.87 2.37
C LYS A 25 -24.27 -18.45 0.98
N THR A 26 -25.21 -17.86 0.25
CA THR A 26 -25.36 -18.18 -1.16
C THR A 26 -24.15 -17.70 -1.94
N ALA A 27 -23.86 -18.31 -3.08
CA ALA A 27 -22.75 -17.92 -3.95
C ALA A 27 -22.89 -16.47 -4.43
N GLU A 28 -24.12 -15.99 -4.66
CA GLU A 28 -24.39 -14.59 -5.02
C GLU A 28 -24.13 -13.63 -3.86
N ASP A 29 -24.64 -13.92 -2.66
CA ASP A 29 -24.35 -13.12 -1.45
C ASP A 29 -22.84 -13.07 -1.16
N ALA A 30 -22.13 -14.17 -1.45
CA ALA A 30 -20.69 -14.26 -1.30
C ALA A 30 -19.95 -13.33 -2.25
N LYS A 31 -20.36 -13.30 -3.54
CA LYS A 31 -19.80 -12.38 -4.53
C LYS A 31 -19.99 -10.93 -4.11
N ASP A 32 -21.18 -10.56 -3.65
CA ASP A 32 -21.46 -9.22 -3.16
C ASP A 32 -20.66 -8.88 -1.90
N PHE A 33 -20.52 -9.83 -0.98
CA PHE A 33 -19.69 -9.67 0.20
C PHE A 33 -18.22 -9.38 -0.16
N PHE A 34 -17.64 -10.15 -1.09
CA PHE A 34 -16.28 -9.92 -1.55
C PHE A 34 -16.12 -8.62 -2.33
N LYS A 35 -17.10 -8.25 -3.16
CA LYS A 35 -17.13 -6.96 -3.86
C LYS A 35 -17.08 -5.80 -2.88
N ARG A 36 -17.89 -5.83 -1.82
CA ARG A 36 -17.84 -4.81 -0.75
C ARG A 36 -16.49 -4.79 -0.01
N LYS A 37 -15.87 -5.95 0.24
CA LYS A 37 -14.53 -6.01 0.84
C LYS A 37 -13.47 -5.38 -0.07
N ILE A 38 -13.54 -5.64 -1.37
CA ILE A 38 -12.66 -5.01 -2.38
C ILE A 38 -12.86 -3.49 -2.34
N ASP A 39 -14.10 -3.02 -2.46
CA ASP A 39 -14.41 -1.59 -2.45
C ASP A 39 -13.95 -0.91 -1.15
N PHE A 40 -14.11 -1.58 -0.01
CA PHE A 40 -13.62 -1.08 1.27
C PHE A 40 -12.10 -0.92 1.25
N LEU A 41 -11.35 -1.94 0.82
CA LEU A 41 -9.89 -1.89 0.76
C LEU A 41 -9.42 -0.82 -0.24
N THR A 42 -10.05 -0.71 -1.41
CA THR A 42 -9.76 0.33 -2.40
C THR A 42 -9.94 1.71 -1.81
N LYS A 43 -11.05 1.98 -1.11
CA LYS A 43 -11.28 3.28 -0.45
C LYS A 43 -10.25 3.56 0.65
N GLN A 44 -9.77 2.55 1.37
CA GLN A 44 -8.70 2.77 2.35
C GLN A 44 -7.37 3.11 1.66
N MET A 45 -7.04 2.44 0.54
CA MET A 45 -5.85 2.77 -0.24
C MET A 45 -5.91 4.19 -0.81
N GLU A 46 -7.05 4.58 -1.39
CA GLU A 46 -7.29 5.92 -1.94
C GLU A 46 -7.12 7.02 -0.88
N LYS A 47 -7.49 6.77 0.37
CA LYS A 47 -7.27 7.72 1.47
C LYS A 47 -5.79 7.89 1.83
N ILE A 48 -4.99 6.82 1.69
CA ILE A 48 -3.57 6.82 2.08
C ILE A 48 -2.70 7.39 0.94
N GLN A 49 -3.11 7.21 -0.31
CA GLN A 49 -2.32 7.57 -1.49
C GLN A 49 -1.89 9.07 -1.54
N PRO A 50 -2.74 10.05 -1.21
CA PRO A 50 -2.32 11.46 -1.18
C PRO A 50 -1.24 11.73 -0.12
N ALA A 51 -1.41 11.17 1.08
CA ALA A 51 -0.43 11.32 2.15
C ALA A 51 0.91 10.68 1.78
N LEU A 52 0.89 9.53 1.09
CA LEU A 52 2.09 8.89 0.57
C LEU A 52 2.80 9.80 -0.46
N GLN A 53 2.05 10.37 -1.41
CA GLN A 53 2.59 11.27 -2.43
C GLN A 53 3.19 12.54 -1.80
N GLU A 54 2.49 13.16 -0.85
CA GLU A 54 2.98 14.33 -0.12
C GLU A 54 4.30 14.04 0.61
N LYS A 55 4.37 12.90 1.32
CA LYS A 55 5.62 12.48 2.00
C LYS A 55 6.74 12.18 1.01
N HIS A 56 6.42 11.65 -0.17
CA HIS A 56 7.41 11.45 -1.21
C HIS A 56 7.97 12.78 -1.73
N VAL A 57 7.11 13.74 -2.07
CA VAL A 57 7.52 15.08 -2.53
C VAL A 57 8.35 15.80 -1.46
N MET A 58 7.91 15.75 -0.21
CA MET A 58 8.65 16.33 0.91
C MET A 58 10.06 15.73 1.05
N LYS A 59 10.17 14.39 0.93
CA LYS A 59 11.48 13.72 0.93
C LYS A 59 12.36 14.22 -0.22
N GLN A 60 11.83 14.35 -1.44
CA GLN A 60 12.61 14.84 -2.58
C GLN A 60 13.12 16.26 -2.34
N ALA A 61 12.27 17.17 -1.88
CA ALA A 61 12.67 18.54 -1.56
C ALA A 61 13.79 18.60 -0.51
N VAL A 62 13.73 17.75 0.53
CA VAL A 62 14.80 17.66 1.54
C VAL A 62 16.10 17.13 0.93
N MET A 63 16.04 16.12 0.05
CA MET A 63 17.23 15.60 -0.63
C MET A 63 17.87 16.63 -1.58
N GLU A 64 17.05 17.41 -2.29
CA GLU A 64 17.53 18.50 -3.15
C GLU A 64 18.23 19.60 -2.34
N MET A 65 17.61 20.06 -1.24
CA MET A 65 18.23 21.05 -0.35
C MET A 65 19.53 20.52 0.26
N MET A 66 19.58 19.25 0.64
CA MET A 66 20.80 18.63 1.14
C MET A 66 21.91 18.64 0.09
N SER A 67 21.60 18.25 -1.15
CA SER A 67 22.55 18.27 -2.27
C SER A 67 23.09 19.69 -2.54
N GLN A 68 22.21 20.69 -2.56
CA GLN A 68 22.59 22.10 -2.71
C GLN A 68 23.52 22.57 -1.59
N LYS A 69 23.24 22.21 -0.33
CA LYS A 69 24.09 22.55 0.81
C LYS A 69 25.46 21.87 0.74
N ILE A 70 25.51 20.61 0.32
CA ILE A 70 26.78 19.90 0.09
C ILE A 70 27.59 20.62 -0.98
N GLN A 71 27.00 20.93 -2.14
CA GLN A 71 27.69 21.65 -3.22
C GLN A 71 28.21 23.02 -2.78
N GLN A 72 27.44 23.78 -2.01
CA GLN A 72 27.87 25.06 -1.43
C GLN A 72 29.10 24.89 -0.51
N LEU A 73 29.09 23.86 0.36
CA LEU A 73 30.23 23.57 1.25
C LEU A 73 31.48 23.17 0.46
N THR A 74 31.34 22.33 -0.58
CA THR A 74 32.49 21.94 -1.42
C THR A 74 33.07 23.14 -2.17
N ALA A 75 32.22 24.04 -2.68
CA ALA A 75 32.65 25.25 -3.37
C ALA A 75 33.34 26.26 -2.42
N LEU A 76 32.87 26.37 -1.18
CA LEU A 76 33.50 27.20 -0.14
C LEU A 76 34.83 26.62 0.36
N GLY A 77 34.94 25.28 0.46
CA GLY A 77 36.21 24.61 0.79
C GLY A 77 37.26 24.75 -0.31
N ALA A 78 36.86 24.70 -1.59
CA ALA A 78 37.76 24.90 -2.72
C ALA A 78 38.29 26.34 -2.85
N THR A 79 37.50 27.34 -2.43
CA THR A 79 37.93 28.76 -2.45
C THR A 79 38.87 29.13 -1.30
N GLN A 80 38.83 28.41 -0.17
CA GLN A 80 39.84 28.56 0.89
C GLN A 80 41.17 27.89 0.54
N ALA A 81 41.16 26.75 -0.15
CA ALA A 81 42.39 26.07 -0.60
C ALA A 81 43.11 26.81 -1.74
N ALA A 82 42.40 27.57 -2.57
CA ALA A 82 42.99 28.36 -3.67
C ALA A 82 43.55 29.73 -3.23
N LYS A 83 43.34 30.14 -1.98
CA LYS A 83 43.83 31.41 -1.40
C LYS A 83 45.03 31.26 -0.46
N ALA A 84 45.50 30.03 -0.23
CA ALA A 84 46.74 29.70 0.47
C ALA A 84 47.82 29.35 -0.56
#